data_AF-A0A372ILN7-F1
#
_entry.id   AF-A0A372ILN7-F1
#
_cell.length_a   1.000
_cell.length_b   1.000
_cell.length_c   1.000
_cell.angle_alpha   90.00
_cell.angle_beta   90.00
_cell.angle_gamma   90.00
#
_symmetry.space_group_name_H-M   'P 1'
#
loop_
_entity.id
_entity.type
_entity.pdbx_description
1 polymer ?
#
loop_
_entity_poly.entity_id
_entity_poly.type
_entity_poly.pdbx_seq_one_letter_code
_entity_poly.pdbx_strand_id
1 'polypeptide(L)'
;MICRNVKSNLANLLLEPEAVPVEVRAHVAGCAECGRELAELKATMAMLDTWEAPEPGPFFDARMGALLREAQQAEPAGFFERLRTRLMYGNTRHLRPLAAAALVLLLAIGGGTYAGFVSSSHPAPAAASATVRDLQSLDENAQVFQQMNQLDQQDDSDNSQASPNSL
;
A
#
# COMPACT_ATOMS: atom_id res chain seq x y z
N MET A 1 -0.54 -20.06 18.72
CA MET A 1 -1.09 -18.96 17.89
C MET A 1 -1.72 -17.91 18.78
N ILE A 2 -1.64 -16.63 18.39
CA ILE A 2 -2.30 -15.51 19.08
C ILE A 2 -3.67 -15.28 18.44
N CYS A 3 -4.71 -15.06 19.25
CA CYS A 3 -6.10 -14.90 18.79
C CYS A 3 -6.25 -13.86 17.67
N ARG A 4 -5.45 -12.78 17.68
CA ARG A 4 -5.47 -11.72 16.66
C ARG A 4 -5.24 -12.25 15.24
N ASN A 5 -4.33 -13.21 15.06
CA ASN A 5 -4.04 -13.80 13.75
C ASN A 5 -5.11 -14.82 13.30
N VAL A 6 -5.87 -15.36 14.26
CA VAL A 6 -6.97 -16.29 13.99
C VAL A 6 -8.24 -15.54 13.58
N LYS A 7 -8.49 -14.37 14.18
CA LYS A 7 -9.66 -13.53 13.86
C LYS A 7 -9.76 -13.17 12.37
N SER A 8 -8.63 -12.89 11.70
CA SER A 8 -8.61 -12.59 10.26
C SER A 8 -8.99 -13.79 9.38
N ASN A 9 -8.96 -15.01 9.92
CA ASN A 9 -9.29 -16.23 9.20
C ASN A 9 -10.70 -16.76 9.53
N LEU A 10 -11.45 -16.13 10.44
CA LEU A 10 -12.78 -16.61 10.84
C LEU A 10 -13.79 -16.62 9.70
N ALA A 11 -13.77 -15.60 8.83
CA ALA A 11 -14.65 -15.55 7.65
C ALA A 11 -14.33 -16.67 6.66
N ASN A 12 -13.05 -16.95 6.42
CA ASN A 12 -12.64 -18.06 5.57
C ASN A 12 -13.00 -19.41 6.21
N LEU A 13 -12.95 -19.53 7.53
CA LEU A 13 -13.37 -20.73 8.26
C LEU A 13 -14.87 -21.02 8.08
N LEU A 14 -15.67 -19.97 7.85
CA LEU A 14 -17.11 -20.05 7.64
C LEU A 14 -17.46 -20.40 6.19
N LEU A 15 -16.81 -19.75 5.23
CA LEU A 15 -17.14 -19.83 3.80
C LEU A 15 -16.36 -20.94 3.07
N GLU A 16 -15.08 -21.10 3.40
CA GLU A 16 -14.13 -22.01 2.74
C GLU A 16 -13.26 -22.73 3.78
N PRO A 17 -13.83 -23.64 4.59
CA PRO A 17 -13.14 -24.27 5.71
C PRO A 17 -11.91 -25.09 5.30
N GLU A 18 -11.84 -25.53 4.05
CA GLU A 18 -10.71 -26.30 3.50
C GLU A 18 -9.51 -25.44 3.10
N ALA A 19 -9.72 -24.14 2.84
CA ALA A 19 -8.66 -23.21 2.50
C ALA A 19 -7.87 -22.74 3.74
N VAL A 20 -8.38 -23.03 4.95
CA VAL A 20 -7.79 -22.54 6.20
C VAL A 20 -6.82 -23.56 6.80
N PRO A 21 -5.61 -23.13 7.25
CA PRO A 21 -4.64 -24.01 7.88
C PRO A 21 -5.21 -24.77 9.10
N VAL A 22 -4.79 -26.03 9.26
CA VAL A 22 -5.20 -26.92 10.37
C VAL A 22 -4.92 -26.31 11.75
N GLU A 23 -3.82 -25.56 11.89
CA GLU A 23 -3.43 -24.90 13.13
C GLU A 23 -4.46 -23.86 13.61
N VAL A 24 -5.10 -23.16 12.68
CA VAL A 24 -6.16 -22.18 12.97
C VAL A 24 -7.42 -22.91 13.45
N ARG A 25 -7.79 -24.01 12.79
CA ARG A 25 -8.92 -24.87 13.19
C ARG A 25 -8.71 -25.44 14.61
N ALA A 26 -7.50 -25.93 14.89
CA ALA A 26 -7.13 -26.44 16.20
C ALA A 26 -7.18 -25.34 17.28
N HIS A 27 -6.73 -24.12 16.97
CA HIS A 27 -6.82 -23.00 17.92
C HIS A 27 -8.27 -22.61 18.24
N VAL A 28 -9.14 -22.51 17.24
CA VAL A 28 -10.55 -22.18 17.45
C VAL A 28 -11.26 -23.25 18.28
N ALA A 29 -10.91 -24.52 18.11
CA ALA A 29 -11.43 -25.61 18.93
C ALA A 29 -10.96 -25.53 20.41
N GLY A 30 -9.75 -25.02 20.66
CA GLY A 30 -9.18 -24.89 22.01
C GLY A 30 -9.39 -23.54 22.69
N CYS A 31 -9.89 -22.52 22.00
CA CYS A 31 -10.02 -21.15 22.50
C CYS A 31 -11.49 -20.74 22.56
N ALA A 32 -12.01 -20.54 23.79
CA ALA A 32 -13.42 -20.22 24.02
C ALA A 32 -13.86 -18.91 23.35
N GLU A 33 -13.02 -17.87 23.36
CA GLU A 33 -13.34 -16.57 22.74
C GLU A 33 -13.45 -16.67 21.21
N CYS A 34 -12.47 -17.29 20.54
CA CYS A 34 -12.52 -17.46 19.09
C CYS A 34 -13.64 -18.43 18.66
N GLY A 35 -13.92 -19.45 19.47
CA GLY A 35 -15.06 -20.36 19.25
C GLY A 35 -16.41 -19.65 19.35
N ARG A 36 -16.58 -18.75 20.34
CA ARG A 36 -17.80 -17.94 20.50
C ARG A 36 -18.00 -17.01 19.30
N GLU A 37 -16.96 -16.29 18.88
CA GLU A 37 -17.05 -15.40 17.72
C GLU A 37 -17.42 -16.15 16.43
N LEU A 38 -16.85 -17.35 16.22
CA LEU A 38 -17.24 -18.19 15.08
C LEU A 38 -18.70 -18.63 15.16
N ALA A 39 -19.17 -18.99 16.36
CA ALA A 39 -20.56 -19.42 16.57
C ALA A 39 -21.55 -18.27 16.30
N GLU A 40 -21.22 -17.05 16.76
CA GLU A 40 -22.00 -15.83 16.45
C GLU A 40 -22.07 -15.59 14.93
N LEU A 41 -20.94 -15.73 14.23
CA LEU A 41 -20.88 -15.58 12.78
C LEU A 41 -21.69 -16.65 12.03
N LYS A 42 -21.71 -17.89 12.54
CA LYS A 42 -22.56 -18.97 12.02
C LYS A 42 -24.04 -18.69 12.26
N ALA A 43 -24.39 -18.15 13.42
CA ALA A 43 -25.76 -17.79 13.75
C ALA A 43 -26.29 -16.67 12.84
N THR A 44 -25.46 -15.68 12.49
CA THR A 44 -25.86 -14.63 11.56
C THR A 44 -26.07 -15.17 10.14
N MET A 45 -25.20 -16.06 9.64
CA MET A 45 -25.44 -16.72 8.35
C MET A 45 -26.71 -17.56 8.36
N ALA A 46 -26.94 -18.33 9.42
CA ALA A 46 -28.18 -19.10 9.55
C ALA A 46 -29.43 -18.22 9.55
N MET A 47 -29.36 -17.00 10.12
CA MET A 47 -30.45 -16.03 10.04
C MET A 47 -30.63 -15.50 8.61
N LEU A 48 -29.56 -15.25 7.87
CA LEU A 48 -29.65 -14.85 6.46
C LEU A 48 -30.23 -15.97 5.59
N ASP A 49 -29.96 -17.23 5.91
CA ASP A 49 -30.53 -18.38 5.20
C ASP A 49 -32.06 -18.51 5.41
N THR A 50 -32.62 -17.88 6.45
CA THR A 50 -34.07 -17.80 6.63
C THR A 50 -34.75 -16.81 5.70
N TRP A 51 -33.98 -15.95 5.03
CA TRP A 51 -34.53 -15.00 4.07
C TRP A 51 -34.99 -15.76 2.82
N GLU A 52 -36.30 -15.76 2.57
CA GLU A 52 -36.87 -16.32 1.34
C GLU A 52 -36.69 -15.33 0.17
N ALA A 53 -36.04 -15.81 -0.90
CA ALA A 53 -35.83 -15.00 -2.09
C ALA A 53 -37.19 -14.71 -2.76
N PRO A 54 -37.48 -13.44 -3.12
CA PRO A 54 -38.71 -13.13 -3.84
C PRO A 54 -38.71 -13.84 -5.21
N GLU A 55 -39.86 -14.40 -5.59
CA GLU A 55 -40.08 -14.97 -6.91
C GLU A 55 -39.76 -13.93 -8.00
N PRO A 56 -39.00 -14.30 -9.04
CA PRO A 56 -38.69 -13.39 -10.13
C PRO A 56 -39.98 -12.91 -10.81
N GLY A 57 -39.99 -11.65 -11.23
CA GLY A 57 -41.16 -11.08 -11.91
C GLY A 57 -41.48 -11.84 -13.22
N PRO A 58 -42.74 -11.79 -13.72
CA PRO A 58 -43.19 -12.58 -14.87
C PRO A 58 -42.37 -12.44 -16.16
N PHE A 59 -41.62 -11.34 -16.30
CA PHE A 59 -40.81 -11.04 -17.47
C PHE A 59 -39.30 -11.08 -17.20
N PHE A 60 -38.88 -11.54 -16.02
CA PHE A 60 -37.46 -11.57 -15.64
C PHE A 60 -36.65 -12.41 -16.64
N ASP A 61 -37.09 -13.63 -16.95
CA ASP A 61 -36.37 -14.53 -17.86
C ASP A 61 -36.32 -13.98 -19.28
N ALA A 62 -37.43 -13.42 -19.76
CA ALA A 62 -37.49 -12.81 -21.09
C ALA A 62 -36.55 -11.59 -21.19
N ARG A 63 -36.53 -10.73 -20.16
CA ARG A 63 -35.64 -9.57 -20.10
C ARG A 63 -34.17 -10.01 -19.97
N MET A 64 -33.89 -11.00 -19.13
CA MET A 64 -32.55 -11.53 -18.93
C MET A 64 -32.01 -12.17 -20.21
N GLY A 65 -32.84 -12.95 -20.91
CA GLY A 65 -32.50 -13.54 -22.20
C GLY A 65 -32.25 -12.48 -23.28
N ALA A 66 -33.05 -11.41 -23.31
CA ALA A 66 -32.83 -10.29 -24.23
C ALA A 66 -31.49 -9.59 -23.94
N LEU A 67 -31.23 -9.22 -22.67
CA LEU A 67 -29.98 -8.60 -22.25
C LEU A 67 -28.76 -9.48 -22.53
N LEU A 68 -28.88 -10.80 -22.34
CA LEU A 68 -27.80 -11.74 -22.62
C LEU A 68 -27.50 -11.83 -24.12
N ARG A 69 -28.52 -11.83 -24.97
CA ARG A 69 -28.34 -11.79 -26.43
C ARG A 69 -27.74 -10.46 -26.89
N GLU A 70 -28.19 -9.35 -26.34
CA GLU A 70 -27.61 -8.03 -26.60
C GLU A 70 -26.14 -7.99 -26.18
N ALA A 71 -25.79 -8.53 -25.01
CA ALA A 71 -24.41 -8.63 -24.55
C ALA A 71 -23.55 -9.56 -25.41
N GLN A 72 -24.11 -10.64 -25.96
CA GLN A 72 -23.41 -11.55 -26.88
C GLN A 72 -23.24 -10.96 -28.28
N GLN A 73 -24.19 -10.13 -28.73
CA GLN A 73 -24.14 -9.45 -30.02
C GLN A 73 -23.38 -8.13 -29.96
N ALA A 74 -23.20 -7.56 -28.76
CA ALA A 74 -22.30 -6.45 -28.54
C ALA A 74 -20.91 -6.83 -29.05
N GLU A 75 -20.30 -5.89 -29.78
CA GLU A 75 -19.02 -6.12 -30.42
C GLU A 75 -18.00 -6.59 -29.38
N PRO A 76 -17.25 -7.68 -29.64
CA PRO A 76 -16.35 -8.24 -28.66
C PRO A 76 -15.37 -7.16 -28.21
N ALA A 77 -15.29 -6.91 -26.89
CA ALA A 77 -14.47 -5.85 -26.32
C ALA A 77 -13.11 -5.74 -27.04
N GLY A 78 -12.80 -4.55 -27.55
CA GLY A 78 -11.58 -4.31 -28.30
C GLY A 78 -10.33 -4.66 -27.49
N PHE A 79 -9.20 -4.87 -28.17
CA PHE A 79 -7.93 -5.22 -27.51
C PHE A 79 -7.58 -4.27 -26.35
N PHE A 80 -7.81 -2.96 -26.54
CA PHE A 80 -7.55 -1.96 -25.51
C PHE A 80 -8.44 -2.14 -24.28
N GLU A 81 -9.73 -2.44 -24.46
CA GLU A 81 -10.61 -2.68 -23.32
C GLU A 81 -10.30 -4.00 -22.61
N ARG A 82 -9.90 -5.04 -23.34
CA ARG A 82 -9.39 -6.28 -22.72
C ARG A 82 -8.11 -6.03 -21.92
N LEU A 83 -7.21 -5.18 -22.42
CA LEU A 83 -5.99 -4.83 -21.70
C LEU A 83 -6.31 -4.02 -20.44
N ARG A 84 -7.19 -3.02 -20.54
CA ARG A 84 -7.63 -2.18 -19.42
C ARG A 84 -8.33 -3.00 -18.34
N THR A 85 -9.29 -3.83 -18.72
CA THR A 85 -10.00 -4.72 -17.77
C THR A 85 -9.05 -5.71 -17.13
N ARG A 86 -8.09 -6.28 -17.87
CA ARG A 86 -7.07 -7.18 -17.30
C ARG A 86 -6.09 -6.46 -16.38
N LEU A 87 -5.81 -5.18 -16.62
CA LEU A 87 -4.93 -4.39 -15.77
C LEU A 87 -5.62 -3.91 -14.49
N MET A 88 -6.92 -3.59 -14.55
CA MET A 88 -7.70 -3.13 -13.40
C MET A 88 -8.27 -4.26 -12.56
N TYR A 89 -8.82 -5.30 -13.18
CA TYR A 89 -9.49 -6.42 -12.50
C TYR A 89 -8.65 -7.70 -12.46
N GLY A 90 -7.55 -7.76 -13.23
CA GLY A 90 -6.65 -8.90 -13.16
C GLY A 90 -5.86 -8.93 -11.85
N ASN A 91 -5.52 -10.14 -11.41
CA ASN A 91 -4.66 -10.36 -10.25
C ASN A 91 -3.24 -9.81 -10.53
N THR A 92 -3.05 -8.51 -10.28
CA THR A 92 -1.79 -7.78 -10.52
C THR A 92 -0.61 -8.33 -9.71
N ARG A 93 -0.86 -9.24 -8.76
CA ARG A 93 0.20 -9.88 -7.95
C ARG A 93 1.24 -10.62 -8.79
N HIS A 94 0.86 -11.25 -9.90
CA HIS A 94 1.81 -11.96 -10.77
C HIS A 94 2.53 -11.05 -11.78
N LEU A 95 2.00 -9.86 -12.05
CA LEU A 95 2.60 -8.89 -12.97
C LEU A 95 3.66 -7.99 -12.29
N ARG A 96 3.64 -7.91 -10.95
CA ARG A 96 4.62 -7.16 -10.15
C ARG A 96 6.09 -7.49 -10.46
N PRO A 97 6.54 -8.77 -10.47
CA PRO A 97 7.95 -9.06 -10.74
C PRO A 97 8.36 -8.69 -12.17
N LEU A 98 7.46 -8.87 -13.15
CA LEU A 98 7.72 -8.57 -14.55
C LEU A 98 7.78 -7.04 -14.78
N ALA A 99 6.88 -6.28 -14.16
CA ALA A 99 6.90 -4.82 -14.19
C ALA A 99 8.17 -4.25 -13.51
N ALA A 100 8.61 -4.82 -12.39
CA ALA A 100 9.86 -4.43 -11.74
C ALA A 100 11.08 -4.72 -12.62
N ALA A 101 11.15 -5.90 -13.24
CA ALA A 101 12.22 -6.24 -14.17
C ALA A 101 12.25 -5.32 -15.40
N ALA A 102 11.08 -5.00 -15.97
CA ALA A 102 10.97 -4.06 -17.08
C ALA A 102 11.42 -2.65 -16.69
N LEU A 103 11.06 -2.16 -15.50
CA LEU A 103 11.53 -0.87 -15.01
C LEU A 103 13.05 -0.83 -14.81
N VAL A 104 13.64 -1.89 -14.26
CA VAL A 104 15.10 -2.01 -14.11
C VAL A 104 15.79 -1.99 -15.47
N LEU A 105 15.24 -2.71 -16.45
CA LEU A 105 15.80 -2.77 -17.81
C LEU A 105 15.67 -1.41 -18.52
N LEU A 106 14.54 -0.72 -18.35
CA LEU A 106 14.37 0.66 -18.84
C LEU A 106 15.30 1.65 -18.15
N LEU A 107 15.55 1.51 -16.84
CA LEU A 107 16.53 2.31 -16.11
C LEU A 107 17.97 1.98 -16.54
N ALA A 108 18.28 0.73 -16.88
CA ALA A 108 19.60 0.36 -17.37
C ALA A 108 19.86 0.91 -18.78
N ILE A 109 18.86 0.87 -19.67
CA ILE A 109 18.98 1.41 -21.04
C ILE A 109 18.89 2.94 -21.02
N GLY A 110 17.92 3.51 -20.32
CA GLY A 110 17.69 4.95 -20.23
C GLY A 110 18.72 5.65 -19.35
N GLY A 111 19.04 5.09 -18.19
CA GLY A 111 20.09 5.59 -17.30
C GLY A 111 21.50 5.37 -17.83
N GLY A 112 21.74 4.27 -18.55
CA GLY A 112 23.03 4.00 -19.21
C GLY A 112 23.31 4.94 -20.38
N THR A 113 22.29 5.29 -21.18
CA THR A 113 22.44 6.26 -22.27
C THR A 113 22.56 7.69 -21.75
N TYR A 114 21.84 8.07 -20.68
CA TYR A 114 21.98 9.37 -20.03
C TYR A 114 23.35 9.53 -19.36
N ALA A 115 23.85 8.50 -18.65
CA ALA A 115 25.19 8.52 -18.06
C ALA A 115 26.29 8.52 -19.14
N GLY A 116 26.10 7.80 -20.25
CA GLY A 116 27.04 7.77 -21.38
C GLY A 116 27.17 9.11 -22.11
N PHE A 117 26.06 9.82 -22.32
CA PHE A 117 26.08 11.16 -22.92
C PHE A 117 26.75 12.18 -21.99
N VAL A 118 26.38 12.19 -20.71
CA VAL A 118 26.92 13.13 -19.70
C VAL A 118 28.41 12.88 -19.43
N SER A 119 28.88 11.64 -19.51
CA SER A 119 30.30 11.31 -19.30
C SER A 119 31.19 11.62 -20.51
N SER A 120 30.62 11.74 -21.71
CA SER A 120 31.35 12.09 -22.94
C SER A 120 31.43 13.60 -23.21
N SER A 121 30.62 14.39 -22.50
CA SER A 121 30.70 15.84 -22.50
C SER A 121 31.36 16.31 -21.21
N HIS A 122 32.66 16.63 -21.25
CA HIS A 122 33.19 17.61 -20.31
C HIS A 122 32.81 19.01 -20.82
N PRO A 123 31.91 19.72 -20.11
CA PRO A 123 32.09 21.16 -20.00
C PRO A 123 31.83 21.66 -18.57
N ALA A 124 32.80 22.43 -18.05
CA ALA A 124 32.71 23.47 -17.01
C ALA A 124 32.06 23.13 -15.63
N PRO A 125 32.54 23.71 -14.51
CA PRO A 125 31.87 23.53 -13.22
C PRO A 125 30.42 23.98 -13.36
N ALA A 126 29.49 23.04 -13.16
CA ALA A 126 28.07 23.29 -13.23
C ALA A 126 27.73 24.42 -12.24
N ALA A 127 27.33 25.58 -12.78
CA ALA A 127 26.77 26.64 -11.99
C ALA A 127 25.57 26.06 -11.23
N ALA A 128 25.65 26.10 -9.89
CA ALA A 128 24.61 25.60 -9.02
C ALA A 128 23.25 26.12 -9.47
N SER A 129 22.32 25.21 -9.76
CA SER A 129 20.91 25.51 -10.01
C SER A 129 20.41 26.45 -8.91
N ALA A 130 19.58 27.44 -9.26
CA ALA A 130 19.04 28.41 -8.30
C ALA A 130 18.40 27.74 -7.08
N THR A 131 17.78 26.56 -7.26
CA THR A 131 17.23 25.74 -6.18
C THR A 131 18.30 25.09 -5.29
N VAL A 132 19.44 24.68 -5.85
CA VAL A 132 20.56 24.13 -5.07
C VAL A 132 21.24 25.23 -4.28
N ARG A 133 21.38 26.42 -4.87
CA ARG A 133 21.91 27.60 -4.19
C ARG A 133 20.98 28.10 -3.09
N ASP A 134 19.68 27.98 -3.28
CA ASP A 134 18.65 28.28 -2.27
C ASP A 134 18.73 27.31 -1.09
N LEU A 135 18.81 26.00 -1.37
CA LEU A 135 19.01 24.97 -0.34
C LEU A 135 20.35 25.13 0.40
N GLN A 136 21.42 25.50 -0.30
CA GLN A 136 22.71 25.81 0.33
C GLN A 136 22.61 27.04 1.24
N SER A 137 21.89 28.09 0.84
CA SER A 137 21.70 29.26 1.68
C SER A 137 20.86 28.97 2.94
N LEU A 138 19.87 28.07 2.82
CA LEU A 138 19.08 27.61 3.96
C LEU A 138 19.91 26.75 4.94
N ASP A 139 20.82 25.91 4.42
CA ASP A 139 21.72 25.09 5.23
C ASP A 139 22.75 25.92 5.99
N GLU A 140 23.35 26.92 5.33
CA GLU A 140 24.29 27.86 5.97
C GLU A 140 23.62 28.65 7.10
N ASN A 141 22.38 29.13 6.90
CA ASN A 141 21.62 29.81 7.95
C ASN A 141 21.32 28.88 9.14
N ALA A 142 20.99 27.61 8.88
CA ALA A 142 20.73 26.64 9.94
C ALA A 142 21.98 26.40 10.83
N GLN A 143 23.17 26.38 10.24
CA GLN A 143 24.43 26.27 10.98
C GLN A 143 24.70 27.51 11.86
N VAL A 144 24.39 28.71 11.38
CA VAL A 144 24.53 29.95 12.17
C VAL A 144 23.63 29.92 13.41
N PHE A 145 22.38 29.45 13.28
CA PHE A 145 21.48 29.29 14.42
C PHE A 145 21.98 28.26 15.44
N GLN A 146 22.59 27.17 14.98
CA GLN A 146 23.21 26.18 15.87
C GLN A 146 24.42 26.76 16.62
N GLN A 147 25.24 27.56 15.95
CA GLN A 147 26.38 28.22 16.56
C GLN A 147 25.94 29.27 17.59
N MET A 148 24.92 30.06 17.30
CA MET A 148 24.39 31.03 18.27
C MET A 148 23.81 30.34 19.51
N ASN A 149 23.09 29.22 19.35
CA ASN A 149 22.57 28.46 20.49
C ASN A 149 23.68 27.81 21.34
N GLN A 150 24.81 27.44 20.72
CA GLN A 150 25.98 26.95 21.45
C GLN A 150 26.66 28.06 22.25
N LEU A 151 26.77 29.28 21.68
CA LEU A 151 27.33 30.43 22.38
C LEU A 151 26.43 30.89 23.54
N ASP A 152 25.10 30.88 23.35
CA ASP A 152 24.13 31.24 24.40
C ASP A 152 24.19 30.25 25.58
N GLN A 153 24.27 28.94 25.30
CA GLN A 153 24.51 27.92 26.34
C GLN A 153 25.88 28.05 27.01
N GLN A 154 26.88 28.55 26.28
CA GLN A 154 28.23 28.74 26.82
C GLN A 154 28.30 29.98 27.71
N ASP A 155 27.60 31.05 27.37
CA ASP A 155 27.44 32.26 28.21
C ASP A 155 26.63 31.97 29.48
N ASP A 156 25.57 31.14 29.41
CA ASP A 156 24.84 30.66 30.60
C ASP A 156 25.71 29.77 31.50
N SER A 157 26.63 28.99 30.91
CA SER A 157 27.57 28.13 31.63
C SER A 157 28.69 28.93 32.31
N ASP A 158 29.22 29.96 31.66
CA ASP A 158 30.26 30.83 32.22
C ASP A 158 29.70 31.81 33.26
N ASN A 159 28.46 32.30 33.10
CA ASN A 159 27.81 33.15 34.12
C ASN A 159 27.42 32.36 35.39
N SER A 160 27.23 31.04 35.28
CA SER A 160 26.97 30.15 36.42
C SER A 160 28.23 29.81 37.24
N GLN A 161 29.43 30.10 36.74
CA GLN A 161 30.71 29.89 37.45
C GLN A 161 31.35 31.18 37.98
N ALA A 162 30.84 32.36 37.64
CA ALA A 162 31.30 33.65 38.15
C ALA A 162 30.39 34.23 39.26
N SER A 163 30.17 33.48 40.34
CA SER A 163 29.91 34.07 41.66
C SER A 163 31.02 33.66 42.62
N PRO A 164 32.10 34.48 42.73
CA PRO A 164 33.04 34.31 43.81
C PRO A 164 32.43 34.84 45.09
N ASN A 165 32.14 33.93 46.02
CA ASN A 165 32.23 34.24 47.44
C ASN A 165 33.63 34.82 47.70
N SER A 166 33.71 36.12 48.01
CA SER A 166 34.89 36.70 48.66
C SER A 166 34.49 37.84 49.61
N LEU A 167 34.73 37.57 50.90
CA LEU A 167 34.78 38.42 52.10
C LEU A 167 33.47 38.83 52.79
#